data_AF-A0A2V6BRP4-F1
#
_entry.id   AF-A0A2V6BRP4-F1
#
_cell.length_a   1.000
_cell.length_b   1.000
_cell.length_c   1.000
_cell.angle_alpha   90.00
_cell.angle_beta   90.00
_cell.angle_gamma   90.00
#
_symmetry.space_group_name_H-M   'P 1'
#
loop_
_entity.id
_entity.type
_entity.pdbx_description
1 polymer ?
#
loop_
_entity_poly.entity_id
_entity_poly.type
_entity_poly.pdbx_seq_one_letter_code
_entity_poly.pdbx_strand_id
1 'polypeptide(L)'
;MRNLARARTFVPVSDPLTVPTRWVKFVVAIFLLPICAILSQTFFTAFARAAVAQRLWAAEEFWFFSLGAVLWLIAFFGLPRPILIYVFGHELTHALWVWLMGGRVSRFRVGRDGGHVVTDKANFWIALAPYFFPLYSILAIAVYGGLSLFVNMQPYGRWLYAVIGVTWAFHFTFTC
;
A
#
# COMPACT_ATOMS: atom_id res chain seq x y z
N MET A 1 37.91 16.74 -63.92
CA MET A 1 37.38 16.33 -62.60
C MET A 1 35.91 16.72 -62.52
N ARG A 2 34.97 15.78 -62.68
CA ARG A 2 33.51 16.04 -62.54
C ARG A 2 33.07 15.56 -61.16
N ASN A 3 32.76 16.50 -60.26
CA ASN A 3 32.14 16.20 -58.98
C ASN A 3 30.64 15.99 -59.20
N LEU A 4 30.17 14.74 -59.13
CA LEU A 4 28.75 14.41 -59.09
C LEU A 4 28.26 14.54 -57.66
N ALA A 5 27.58 15.63 -57.35
CA ALA A 5 26.88 15.80 -56.07
C ALA A 5 25.70 14.82 -56.02
N ARG A 6 25.82 13.81 -55.14
CA ARG A 6 24.77 12.84 -54.85
C ARG A 6 23.63 13.55 -54.12
N ALA A 7 22.50 13.79 -54.81
CA ALA A 7 21.28 14.28 -54.19
C ALA A 7 20.82 13.27 -53.12
N ARG A 8 20.84 13.68 -51.85
CA ARG A 8 20.22 12.92 -50.75
C ARG A 8 18.72 13.19 -50.79
N THR A 9 17.96 12.21 -51.26
CA THR A 9 16.51 12.21 -51.10
C THR A 9 16.19 12.05 -49.62
N PHE A 10 15.67 13.10 -49.00
CA PHE A 10 15.08 13.02 -47.66
C PHE A 10 13.73 12.31 -47.79
N VAL A 11 13.64 11.07 -47.33
CA VAL A 11 12.36 10.40 -47.10
C VAL A 11 11.86 10.85 -45.73
N PRO A 12 10.75 11.61 -45.63
CA PRO A 12 10.19 11.95 -44.32
C PRO A 12 9.72 10.65 -43.66
N VAL A 13 10.34 10.31 -42.52
CA VAL A 13 9.82 9.26 -41.64
C VAL A 13 8.48 9.77 -41.12
N SER A 14 7.38 9.10 -41.46
CA SER A 14 6.07 9.38 -40.90
C SER A 14 6.12 9.15 -39.39
N ASP A 15 5.92 10.20 -38.60
CA ASP A 15 5.83 10.09 -37.15
C ASP A 15 4.70 9.10 -36.81
N PRO A 16 4.96 8.06 -36.01
CA PRO A 16 3.91 7.17 -35.57
C PRO A 16 2.88 7.98 -34.78
N LEU A 17 1.60 7.80 -35.10
CA LEU A 17 0.49 8.40 -34.34
C LEU A 17 0.53 7.89 -32.90
N THR A 18 1.20 8.62 -32.01
CA THR A 18 1.26 8.29 -30.58
C THR A 18 0.09 8.94 -29.85
N VAL A 19 -0.79 8.14 -29.24
CA VAL A 19 -1.85 8.68 -28.37
C VAL A 19 -1.21 9.32 -27.14
N PRO A 20 -1.53 10.58 -26.79
CA PRO A 20 -0.97 11.19 -25.60
C PRO A 20 -1.48 10.48 -24.34
N THR A 21 -0.57 9.94 -23.53
CA THR A 21 -0.89 9.13 -22.35
C THR A 21 -1.78 9.85 -21.32
N ARG A 22 -1.77 11.19 -21.30
CA ARG A 22 -2.63 12.01 -20.43
C ARG A 22 -4.11 11.85 -20.75
N TRP A 23 -4.47 11.77 -22.04
CA TRP A 23 -5.87 11.58 -22.45
C TRP A 23 -6.38 10.19 -22.09
N VAL A 24 -5.54 9.16 -22.29
CA VAL A 24 -5.86 7.79 -21.87
C VAL A 24 -6.09 7.74 -20.35
N LYS A 25 -5.19 8.32 -19.56
CA LYS A 25 -5.33 8.40 -18.10
C LYS A 25 -6.61 9.14 -17.67
N PHE A 26 -6.96 10.22 -18.37
CA PHE A 26 -8.17 10.99 -18.08
C PHE A 26 -9.45 10.19 -18.35
N VAL A 27 -9.54 9.52 -19.49
CA VAL A 27 -10.67 8.66 -19.83
C VAL A 27 -10.79 7.51 -18.81
N VAL A 28 -9.68 6.84 -18.50
CA VAL A 28 -9.65 5.80 -17.47
C VAL A 28 -10.13 6.34 -16.12
N ALA A 29 -9.70 7.54 -15.72
CA ALA A 29 -10.14 8.16 -14.47
C ALA A 29 -11.67 8.39 -14.44
N ILE A 30 -12.26 8.87 -15.54
CA ILE A 30 -13.73 9.04 -15.64
C ILE A 30 -14.46 7.72 -15.42
N PHE A 31 -13.98 6.63 -16.03
CA PHE A 31 -14.58 5.30 -15.83
C PHE A 31 -14.34 4.72 -14.43
N LEU A 32 -13.28 5.13 -13.74
CA LEU A 32 -13.03 4.73 -12.34
C LEU A 32 -13.91 5.47 -11.34
N LEU A 33 -14.35 6.71 -11.62
CA LEU A 33 -15.22 7.48 -10.72
C LEU A 33 -16.51 6.76 -10.29
N PRO A 34 -17.34 6.18 -11.18
CA PRO A 34 -18.54 5.46 -10.77
C PRO A 34 -18.20 4.22 -9.92
N ILE A 35 -17.10 3.53 -10.20
CA ILE A 35 -16.64 2.40 -9.40
C ILE A 35 -16.26 2.88 -7.99
N CYS A 36 -15.50 3.97 -7.88
CA CYS A 36 -15.17 4.58 -6.60
C CYS A 36 -16.42 5.01 -5.82
N ALA A 37 -17.43 5.57 -6.50
CA ALA A 37 -18.68 5.98 -5.88
C ALA A 37 -19.47 4.77 -5.33
N ILE A 38 -19.61 3.70 -6.11
CA ILE A 38 -20.30 2.47 -5.69
C ILE A 38 -19.57 1.80 -4.53
N LEU A 39 -18.24 1.69 -4.59
CA LEU A 39 -17.45 1.12 -3.50
C LEU A 39 -17.57 1.95 -2.22
N SER A 40 -17.52 3.28 -2.34
CA SER A 40 -17.68 4.19 -1.20
C SER A 40 -19.08 4.06 -0.59
N GLN A 41 -20.13 4.06 -1.42
CA GLN A 41 -21.51 3.89 -0.96
C GLN A 41 -21.71 2.54 -0.26
N THR A 42 -21.17 1.47 -0.84
CA THR A 42 -21.25 0.11 -0.28
C THR A 42 -20.54 0.05 1.07
N PHE A 43 -19.34 0.62 1.17
CA PHE A 43 -18.59 0.71 2.43
C PHE A 43 -19.40 1.44 3.50
N PHE A 44 -19.90 2.65 3.23
CA PHE A 44 -20.66 3.42 4.21
C PHE A 44 -21.97 2.76 4.60
N THR A 45 -22.65 2.10 3.66
CA THR A 45 -23.90 1.38 3.93
C THR A 45 -23.64 0.15 4.81
N ALA A 46 -22.62 -0.64 4.48
CA ALA A 46 -22.22 -1.80 5.29
C ALA A 46 -21.76 -1.38 6.68
N PHE A 47 -20.95 -0.32 6.77
CA PHE A 47 -20.47 0.23 8.03
C PHE A 47 -21.63 0.77 8.88
N ALA A 48 -22.54 1.56 8.32
CA ALA A 48 -23.70 2.08 9.04
C ALA A 48 -24.61 0.96 9.54
N ARG A 49 -24.84 -0.08 8.72
CA ARG A 49 -25.60 -1.27 9.13
C ARG A 49 -24.92 -2.01 10.26
N ALA A 50 -23.61 -2.20 10.19
CA ALA A 50 -22.87 -2.86 11.24
C ALA A 50 -22.87 -2.03 12.53
N ALA A 51 -22.65 -0.71 12.43
CA ALA A 51 -22.70 0.19 13.57
C ALA A 51 -24.07 0.12 14.25
N VAL A 52 -25.16 0.40 13.51
CA VAL A 52 -26.50 0.53 14.07
C VAL A 52 -27.15 -0.80 14.40
N ALA A 53 -27.21 -1.73 13.43
CA ALA A 53 -27.95 -2.98 13.58
C ALA A 53 -27.16 -4.06 14.32
N GLN A 54 -25.84 -4.13 14.12
CA GLN A 54 -24.97 -5.11 14.76
C GLN A 54 -24.28 -4.56 16.02
N ARG A 55 -24.56 -3.30 16.39
CA ARG A 55 -23.98 -2.63 17.55
C ARG A 55 -22.46 -2.79 17.59
N LEU A 56 -21.76 -2.50 16.49
CA LEU A 56 -20.29 -2.62 16.43
C LEU A 56 -19.59 -1.94 17.61
N TRP A 57 -20.12 -0.81 18.08
CA TRP A 57 -19.59 -0.09 19.24
C TRP A 57 -19.70 -0.86 20.57
N ALA A 58 -20.51 -1.91 20.65
CA ALA A 58 -20.64 -2.78 21.80
C ALA A 58 -19.75 -4.04 21.68
N ALA A 59 -19.13 -4.27 20.52
CA ALA A 59 -18.27 -5.40 20.28
C ALA A 59 -16.92 -5.22 21.00
N GLU A 60 -16.39 -6.27 21.62
CA GLU A 60 -15.09 -6.21 22.30
C GLU A 60 -13.97 -5.88 21.31
N GLU A 61 -14.06 -6.41 20.10
CA GLU A 61 -13.11 -6.22 19.01
C GLU A 61 -12.93 -4.73 18.66
N PHE A 62 -14.04 -3.97 18.64
CA PHE A 62 -14.01 -2.54 18.39
C PHE A 62 -13.23 -1.81 19.49
N TRP A 63 -13.50 -2.11 20.76
CA TRP A 63 -12.82 -1.48 21.88
C TRP A 63 -11.35 -1.83 21.96
N PHE A 64 -10.96 -3.09 21.71
CA PHE A 64 -9.56 -3.49 21.68
C PHE A 64 -8.82 -2.82 20.51
N PHE A 65 -9.40 -2.77 19.31
CA PHE A 65 -8.84 -2.03 18.19
C PHE A 65 -8.67 -0.54 18.53
N SER A 66 -9.70 0.11 19.06
CA SER A 66 -9.65 1.52 19.47
C SER A 66 -8.61 1.76 20.55
N LEU A 67 -8.49 0.86 21.53
CA LEU A 67 -7.45 0.92 22.56
C LEU A 67 -6.06 0.89 21.92
N GLY A 68 -5.80 -0.05 21.01
CA GLY A 68 -4.53 -0.12 20.28
C GLY A 68 -4.22 1.15 19.49
N ALA A 69 -5.20 1.67 18.76
CA ALA A 69 -5.05 2.91 18.00
C ALA A 69 -4.75 4.11 18.92
N VAL A 70 -5.48 4.26 20.03
CA VAL A 70 -5.25 5.34 21.02
C VAL A 70 -3.89 5.22 21.68
N LEU A 71 -3.49 4.02 22.10
CA LEU A 71 -2.17 3.77 22.68
C LEU A 71 -1.04 4.15 21.71
N TRP A 72 -1.21 3.81 20.43
CA TRP A 72 -0.28 4.24 19.39
C TRP A 72 -0.24 5.76 19.25
N LEU A 73 -1.38 6.44 19.19
CA LEU A 73 -1.43 7.90 19.06
C LEU A 73 -0.75 8.58 20.26
N ILE A 74 -0.98 8.09 21.48
CA ILE A 74 -0.29 8.57 22.68
C ILE A 74 1.23 8.38 22.52
N ALA A 75 1.68 7.20 22.10
CA ALA A 75 3.09 6.92 21.86
C ALA A 75 3.68 7.81 20.74
N PHE A 76 2.93 8.05 19.66
CA PHE A 76 3.37 8.85 18.51
C PHE A 76 3.61 10.31 18.87
N PHE A 77 2.75 10.89 19.72
CA PHE A 77 2.90 12.27 20.19
C PHE A 77 3.81 12.39 21.42
N GLY A 78 3.91 11.35 22.25
CA GLY A 78 4.65 11.37 23.51
C GLY A 78 6.08 10.81 23.46
N LEU A 79 6.43 9.99 22.46
CA LEU A 79 7.75 9.35 22.33
C LEU A 79 8.45 9.75 21.03
N PRO A 80 9.78 9.56 20.93
CA PRO A 80 10.50 9.72 19.67
C PRO A 80 9.92 8.82 18.57
N ARG A 81 9.71 9.39 17.39
CA ARG A 81 9.11 8.69 16.26
C ARG A 81 9.97 7.49 15.83
N PRO A 82 9.40 6.28 15.71
CA PRO A 82 10.17 5.08 15.30
C PRO A 82 10.41 5.03 13.78
N ILE A 83 11.15 6.01 13.26
CA ILE A 83 11.41 6.21 11.83
C ILE A 83 12.04 4.96 11.18
N LEU A 84 12.93 4.27 11.89
CA LEU A 84 13.57 3.05 11.36
C LEU A 84 12.58 1.93 11.06
N ILE A 85 11.61 1.71 11.95
CA ILE A 85 10.59 0.68 11.77
C ILE A 85 9.70 1.07 10.59
N TYR A 86 9.38 2.36 10.45
CA TYR A 86 8.62 2.85 9.32
C TYR A 86 9.36 2.63 7.99
N VAL A 87 10.60 3.13 7.87
CA VAL A 87 11.40 3.00 6.65
C VAL A 87 11.62 1.53 6.29
N PHE A 88 11.89 0.67 7.28
CA PHE A 88 12.01 -0.76 7.05
C PHE A 88 10.74 -1.34 6.42
N GLY A 89 9.57 -1.05 7.00
CA GLY A 89 8.30 -1.57 6.49
C GLY A 89 7.96 -1.03 5.10
N HIS A 90 8.29 0.23 4.84
CA HIS A 90 8.08 0.89 3.54
C HIS A 90 8.89 0.18 2.44
N GLU A 91 10.20 0.05 2.63
CA GLU A 91 11.09 -0.61 1.67
C GLU A 91 10.79 -2.11 1.53
N LEU A 92 10.48 -2.79 2.64
CA LEU A 92 10.14 -4.21 2.61
C LEU A 92 8.88 -4.45 1.79
N THR A 93 7.90 -3.55 1.88
CA THR A 93 6.69 -3.63 1.06
C THR A 93 7.01 -3.51 -0.42
N HIS A 94 7.89 -2.58 -0.83
CA HIS A 94 8.37 -2.55 -2.22
C HIS A 94 9.04 -3.86 -2.64
N ALA A 95 9.93 -4.39 -1.81
CA ALA A 95 10.64 -5.64 -2.09
C ALA A 95 9.69 -6.84 -2.26
N LEU A 96 8.70 -6.98 -1.38
CA LEU A 96 7.69 -8.03 -1.45
C LEU A 96 6.88 -7.95 -2.76
N TRP A 97 6.46 -6.75 -3.15
CA TRP A 97 5.69 -6.55 -4.39
C TRP A 97 6.53 -6.77 -5.64
N VAL A 98 7.83 -6.47 -5.60
CA VAL A 98 8.77 -6.83 -6.69
C VAL A 98 8.80 -8.34 -6.87
N TRP A 99 8.95 -9.11 -5.78
CA TRP A 99 8.95 -10.57 -5.84
C TRP A 99 7.62 -11.14 -6.32
N LEU A 100 6.49 -10.63 -5.82
CA LEU A 100 5.15 -11.04 -6.27
C LEU A 100 4.93 -10.78 -7.76
N MET A 101 5.55 -9.73 -8.31
CA MET A 101 5.51 -9.40 -9.73
C MET A 101 6.61 -10.09 -10.54
N GLY A 102 7.34 -11.05 -9.96
CA GLY A 102 8.41 -11.82 -10.62
C GLY A 102 9.66 -11.02 -10.97
N GLY A 103 9.93 -9.92 -10.26
CA GLY A 103 11.21 -9.20 -10.32
C GLY A 103 12.21 -9.69 -9.27
N ARG A 104 13.41 -9.12 -9.29
CA ARG A 104 14.50 -9.40 -8.36
C ARG A 104 14.88 -8.15 -7.59
N VAL A 105 15.12 -8.32 -6.29
CA VAL A 105 15.66 -7.29 -5.41
C VAL A 105 17.15 -7.52 -5.26
N SER A 106 17.96 -6.58 -5.74
CA SER A 106 19.43 -6.72 -5.78
C SER A 106 20.11 -6.13 -4.55
N ARG A 107 19.56 -5.03 -4.00
CA ARG A 107 20.02 -4.41 -2.75
C ARG A 107 18.83 -3.91 -1.95
N PHE A 108 18.91 -4.12 -0.65
CA PHE A 108 17.96 -3.63 0.35
C PHE A 108 18.76 -2.86 1.41
N ARG A 109 18.52 -1.56 1.55
CA ARG A 109 19.15 -0.74 2.58
C ARG A 109 18.10 0.07 3.33
N VAL A 110 18.23 0.07 4.65
CA VAL A 110 17.35 0.79 5.57
C VAL A 110 18.21 1.57 6.56
N GLY A 111 17.94 2.86 6.71
CA GLY A 111 18.63 3.77 7.61
C GLY A 111 17.69 4.78 8.24
N ARG A 112 18.22 5.58 9.17
CA ARG A 112 17.46 6.63 9.87
C ARG A 112 17.09 7.79 8.96
N ASP A 113 17.92 8.07 7.97
CA ASP A 113 17.75 9.16 7.00
C ASP A 113 16.94 8.74 5.77
N GLY A 114 16.54 7.47 5.68
CA GLY A 114 15.78 6.90 4.57
C GLY A 114 16.17 5.47 4.24
N GLY A 115 15.46 4.89 3.28
CA GLY A 115 15.70 3.56 2.75
C GLY A 115 15.78 3.61 1.24
N HIS A 116 16.34 2.58 0.63
CA HIS A 116 16.16 2.35 -0.80
C HIS A 116 16.29 0.87 -1.13
N VAL A 117 15.48 0.46 -2.10
CA VAL A 117 15.49 -0.86 -2.67
C VAL A 117 15.84 -0.77 -4.15
N VAL A 118 16.92 -1.46 -4.54
CA VAL A 118 17.37 -1.52 -5.94
C VAL A 118 16.79 -2.76 -6.59
N THR A 119 15.94 -2.55 -7.60
CA THR A 119 15.17 -3.60 -8.28
C THR A 119 15.44 -3.59 -9.77
N ASP A 120 15.19 -4.72 -10.42
CA ASP A 120 15.17 -4.83 -11.90
C ASP A 120 13.78 -4.48 -12.49
N LYS A 121 12.78 -4.28 -11.64
CA LYS A 121 11.39 -4.07 -12.00
C LYS A 121 10.78 -2.93 -11.20
N ALA A 122 10.20 -1.97 -11.92
CA ALA A 122 9.42 -0.87 -11.36
C ALA A 122 8.11 -0.75 -12.14
N ASN A 123 6.98 -0.75 -11.44
CA ASN A 123 5.67 -0.53 -12.02
C ASN A 123 4.78 0.24 -11.04
N PHE A 124 3.60 0.65 -11.50
CA PHE A 124 2.64 1.42 -10.72
C PHE A 124 2.26 0.73 -9.40
N TRP A 125 2.00 -0.58 -9.42
CA TRP A 125 1.63 -1.34 -8.22
C TRP A 125 2.74 -1.39 -7.18
N ILE A 126 3.98 -1.66 -7.60
CA ILE A 126 5.15 -1.66 -6.71
C ILE A 126 5.32 -0.28 -6.08
N ALA A 127 5.20 0.79 -6.86
CA ALA A 127 5.34 2.16 -6.36
C ALA A 127 4.24 2.53 -5.34
N LEU A 128 3.00 2.07 -5.55
CA LEU A 128 1.90 2.36 -4.64
C LEU A 128 1.82 1.41 -3.43
N ALA A 129 2.52 0.28 -3.47
CA ALA A 129 2.38 -0.79 -2.48
C ALA A 129 2.48 -0.31 -1.02
N PRO A 130 3.47 0.50 -0.62
CA PRO A 130 3.57 0.94 0.77
C PRO A 130 2.42 1.81 1.25
N TYR A 131 1.66 2.43 0.34
CA TYR A 131 0.54 3.29 0.71
C TYR A 131 -0.72 2.48 1.04
N PHE A 132 -1.01 1.42 0.28
CA PHE A 132 -2.22 0.63 0.46
C PHE A 132 -2.02 -0.69 1.22
N PHE A 133 -0.77 -1.15 1.41
CA PHE A 133 -0.47 -2.43 2.04
C PHE A 133 0.05 -2.23 3.47
N PRO A 134 -0.79 -2.36 4.52
CA PRO A 134 -0.37 -2.19 5.91
C PRO A 134 0.41 -3.42 6.40
N LEU A 135 1.69 -3.47 6.04
CA LEU A 135 2.57 -4.62 6.22
C LEU A 135 2.48 -5.21 7.64
N TYR A 136 2.59 -4.37 8.67
CA TYR A 136 2.60 -4.83 10.06
C TYR A 136 1.26 -5.41 10.52
N SER A 137 0.13 -4.87 10.05
CA SER A 137 -1.19 -5.46 10.32
C SER A 137 -1.35 -6.81 9.63
N ILE A 138 -0.87 -6.93 8.39
CA ILE A 138 -0.91 -8.19 7.63
C ILE A 138 -0.02 -9.24 8.29
N LEU A 139 1.18 -8.86 8.75
CA LEU A 139 2.07 -9.74 9.50
C LEU A 139 1.41 -10.19 10.82
N ALA A 140 0.75 -9.30 11.55
CA ALA A 140 0.04 -9.66 12.78
C ALA A 140 -1.06 -10.71 12.52
N ILE A 141 -1.85 -10.52 11.47
CA ILE A 141 -2.88 -11.47 11.05
C ILE A 141 -2.27 -12.81 10.61
N ALA A 142 -1.19 -12.77 9.81
CA ALA A 142 -0.51 -13.97 9.33
C ALA A 142 0.12 -14.77 10.48
N VAL A 143 0.71 -14.11 11.46
CA VAL A 143 1.26 -14.77 12.66
C VAL A 143 0.14 -15.38 13.49
N TYR A 144 -0.95 -14.65 13.74
CA TYR A 144 -2.09 -15.18 14.48
C TYR A 144 -2.73 -16.39 13.78
N GLY A 145 -2.95 -16.29 12.47
CA GLY A 145 -3.49 -17.37 11.64
C GLY A 145 -2.54 -18.55 11.49
N GLY A 146 -1.23 -18.33 11.44
CA GLY A 146 -0.24 -19.41 11.42
C GLY A 146 -0.20 -20.14 12.76
N LEU A 147 -0.24 -19.41 13.88
CA LEU A 147 -0.29 -20.01 15.21
C LEU A 147 -1.59 -20.75 15.47
N SER A 148 -2.73 -20.30 14.91
CA SER A 148 -4.01 -20.98 15.08
C SER A 148 -4.06 -22.38 14.46
N LEU A 149 -3.12 -22.71 13.56
CA LEU A 149 -2.95 -24.07 13.03
C LEU A 149 -2.33 -25.04 14.04
N PHE A 150 -1.63 -24.53 15.05
CA PHE A 150 -0.89 -25.34 16.03
C PHE A 150 -1.49 -25.26 17.44
N VAL A 151 -2.06 -24.11 17.80
CA VAL A 151 -2.61 -23.86 19.15
C VAL A 151 -3.97 -23.18 19.05
N ASN A 152 -4.82 -23.40 20.06
CA ASN A 152 -6.14 -22.77 20.10
C ASN A 152 -6.02 -21.26 20.38
N MET A 153 -6.06 -20.47 19.30
CA MET A 153 -5.92 -19.02 19.37
C MET A 153 -7.23 -18.25 19.63
N GLN A 154 -8.39 -18.93 19.66
CA GLN A 154 -9.70 -18.30 19.90
C GLN A 154 -9.70 -17.30 21.08
N PRO A 155 -9.14 -17.64 22.27
CA PRO A 155 -9.16 -16.73 23.42
C PRO A 155 -8.37 -15.42 23.22
N TYR A 156 -7.45 -15.40 22.25
CA TYR A 156 -6.54 -14.28 22.00
C TYR A 156 -7.04 -13.35 20.88
N GLY A 157 -8.22 -13.61 20.30
CA GLY A 157 -8.76 -12.81 19.18
C GLY A 157 -8.83 -11.31 19.49
N ARG A 158 -9.30 -10.93 20.67
CA ARG A 158 -9.33 -9.52 21.12
C ARG A 158 -7.96 -8.84 21.13
N TRP A 159 -6.91 -9.57 21.50
CA TRP A 159 -5.54 -9.02 21.50
C TRP A 159 -5.01 -8.82 20.08
N LEU A 160 -5.39 -9.69 19.13
CA LEU A 160 -5.11 -9.44 17.72
C LEU A 160 -5.72 -8.10 17.28
N TYR A 161 -6.97 -7.79 17.63
CA TYR A 161 -7.58 -6.51 17.29
C TYR A 161 -6.84 -5.32 17.89
N ALA A 162 -6.34 -5.41 19.13
CA ALA A 162 -5.50 -4.36 19.70
C ALA A 162 -4.18 -4.18 18.95
N VAL A 163 -3.51 -5.28 18.58
CA VAL A 163 -2.28 -5.21 17.77
C VAL A 163 -2.59 -4.58 16.40
N ILE A 164 -3.67 -4.98 15.74
CA ILE A 164 -4.11 -4.39 14.48
C ILE A 164 -4.39 -2.89 14.66
N GLY A 165 -5.03 -2.48 15.75
CA GLY A 165 -5.25 -1.06 16.08
C GLY A 165 -3.95 -0.27 16.15
N VAL A 166 -2.94 -0.80 16.85
CA VAL A 166 -1.60 -0.19 16.92
C VAL A 166 -0.95 -0.12 15.54
N THR A 167 -0.86 -1.24 14.82
CA THR A 167 -0.14 -1.31 13.53
C THR A 167 -0.85 -0.56 12.42
N TRP A 168 -2.18 -0.47 12.46
CA TRP A 168 -2.96 0.29 11.51
C TRP A 168 -2.84 1.79 11.76
N ALA A 169 -2.93 2.24 13.02
CA ALA A 169 -2.69 3.64 13.35
C ALA A 169 -1.24 4.05 13.07
N PHE A 170 -0.27 3.16 13.33
CA PHE A 170 1.13 3.31 12.90
C PHE A 170 1.23 3.57 11.41
N HIS A 171 0.64 2.70 10.59
CA HIS A 171 0.64 2.83 9.14
C HIS A 171 0.07 4.18 8.72
N PHE A 172 -1.13 4.50 9.20
CA PHE A 172 -1.81 5.76 8.88
C PHE A 172 -0.98 7.00 9.23
N THR A 173 -0.37 7.05 10.42
CA THR A 173 0.43 8.22 10.86
C THR A 173 1.71 8.45 10.06
N PHE A 174 2.20 7.46 9.31
CA PHE A 174 3.43 7.57 8.53
C PHE A 174 3.21 7.55 7.01
N THR A 175 2.07 7.05 6.51
CA THR A 175 1.80 6.94 5.07
C THR A 175 0.75 7.90 4.53
N CYS A 176 -0.02 8.55 5.41
CA CYS A 176 -1.11 9.48 5.04
C CYS A 176 -0.82 10.93 5.47
#